data_AF-A0A1F6FP58-F1
#
_entry.id   AF-A0A1F6FP58-F1
#
_cell.length_a   1.000
_cell.length_b   1.000
_cell.length_c   1.000
_cell.angle_alpha   90.00
_cell.angle_beta   90.00
_cell.angle_gamma   90.00
#
_symmetry.space_group_name_H-M   'P 1'
#
loop_
_entity.id
_entity.type
_entity.pdbx_description
1 polymer ?
#
loop_
_entity_poly.entity_id
_entity_poly.type
_entity_poly.pdbx_seq_one_letter_code
_entity_poly.pdbx_strand_id
1 'polypeptide(L)'
;MSEQEKDMGYKSTASDKESEKLLTKEEQEKELEELFDVRNTAQFRVASLEVKEAWLKHIVGNKERYTKYHETWEDWLKDRGQEILSGKFDMQKTANFRQALADHKIKQAEEWLEYIEDNKDLFPQYNESWFQDRYSELKQVQE
;
A
#
# COMPACT_ATOMS: atom_id res chain seq x y z
N MET A 1 35.62 37.11 -50.42
CA MET A 1 34.59 36.48 -51.27
C MET A 1 34.57 35.00 -50.92
N SER A 2 33.37 34.51 -50.59
CA SER A 2 33.01 33.14 -50.13
C SER A 2 33.38 32.88 -48.67
N GLU A 3 32.54 33.11 -47.65
CA GLU A 3 31.08 32.96 -47.53
C GLU A 3 30.64 31.50 -47.73
N GLN A 4 30.58 30.75 -46.63
CA GLN A 4 29.51 29.77 -46.38
C GLN A 4 29.55 29.30 -44.92
N GLU A 5 28.71 29.96 -44.13
CA GLU A 5 28.12 29.46 -42.90
C GLU A 5 27.33 28.17 -43.19
N LYS A 6 27.34 27.25 -42.22
CA LYS A 6 26.16 26.51 -41.73
C LYS A 6 26.63 25.64 -40.57
N ASP A 7 26.91 26.32 -39.45
CA ASP A 7 27.03 25.62 -38.18
C ASP A 7 25.65 25.13 -37.77
N MET A 8 25.55 23.83 -37.65
CA MET A 8 24.34 23.05 -37.59
C MET A 8 23.82 23.15 -36.16
N GLY A 9 22.82 24.01 -35.95
CA GLY A 9 22.11 24.13 -34.69
C GLY A 9 21.51 22.78 -34.26
N TYR A 10 22.23 22.05 -33.41
CA TYR A 10 21.70 20.94 -32.64
C TYR A 10 20.71 21.51 -31.62
N LYS A 11 19.45 21.66 -32.04
CA LYS A 11 18.33 21.62 -31.11
C LYS A 11 18.28 20.20 -30.53
N SER A 12 18.98 19.99 -29.42
CA SER A 12 18.68 18.89 -28.51
C SER A 12 17.29 19.12 -27.94
N THR A 13 16.26 18.62 -28.63
CA THR A 13 14.99 18.31 -27.99
C THR A 13 15.22 17.02 -27.21
N ALA A 14 15.87 17.16 -26.05
CA ALA A 14 15.95 16.12 -25.05
C ALA A 14 14.54 15.92 -24.51
N SER A 15 13.80 15.05 -25.21
CA SER A 15 12.83 14.11 -24.67
C SER A 15 12.24 14.52 -23.32
N ASP A 16 11.09 15.20 -23.37
CA ASP A 16 10.09 15.23 -22.29
C ASP A 16 9.51 13.81 -22.07
N LYS A 17 10.40 12.89 -21.69
CA LYS A 17 10.07 11.78 -20.83
C LYS A 17 10.80 12.14 -19.55
N GLU A 18 10.08 12.75 -18.60
CA GLU A 18 10.43 12.64 -17.19
C GLU A 18 10.74 11.16 -16.96
N SER A 19 12.02 10.83 -16.98
CA SER A 19 12.50 9.55 -16.52
C SER A 19 12.16 9.59 -15.05
N GLU A 20 11.15 8.83 -14.64
CA GLU A 20 10.78 8.66 -13.24
C GLU A 20 12.05 8.44 -12.44
N LYS A 21 12.54 9.51 -11.82
CA LYS A 21 13.83 9.51 -11.17
C LYS A 21 13.64 8.61 -9.95
N LEU A 22 14.29 7.45 -9.96
CA LEU A 22 14.36 6.60 -8.78
C LEU A 22 14.87 7.46 -7.62
N LEU A 23 14.02 7.69 -6.63
CA LEU A 23 14.37 8.46 -5.46
C LEU A 23 15.40 7.70 -4.64
N THR A 24 16.35 8.43 -4.07
CA THR A 24 17.19 7.91 -3.02
C THR A 24 16.36 7.56 -1.79
N LYS A 25 16.88 6.72 -0.89
CA LYS A 25 16.19 6.36 0.36
C LYS A 25 15.86 7.60 1.21
N GLU A 26 16.74 8.60 1.21
CA GLU A 26 16.53 9.85 1.95
C GLU A 26 15.44 10.71 1.32
N GLU A 27 15.38 10.80 -0.01
CA GLU A 27 14.29 11.50 -0.71
C GLU A 27 12.93 10.80 -0.51
N GLN A 28 12.88 9.47 -0.53
CA GLN A 28 11.67 8.70 -0.22
C GLN A 28 11.17 8.99 1.21
N GLU A 29 12.08 8.95 2.18
CA GLU A 29 11.75 9.24 3.58
C GLU A 29 11.26 10.67 3.78
N LYS A 30 11.92 11.64 3.13
CA LYS A 30 11.54 13.05 3.18
C LYS A 30 10.16 13.30 2.56
N GLU A 31 9.86 12.67 1.43
CA GLU A 31 8.53 12.73 0.81
C GLU A 31 7.44 12.22 1.78
N LEU A 32 7.68 11.10 2.46
CA LEU A 32 6.73 10.55 3.42
C LEU A 32 6.56 11.42 4.67
N GLU A 33 7.63 12.05 5.14
CA GLU A 33 7.59 13.03 6.23
C GLU A 33 6.79 14.28 5.84
N GLU A 34 7.01 14.82 4.64
CA GLU A 34 6.30 15.99 4.15
C GLU A 34 4.80 15.74 3.90
N LEU A 35 4.44 14.54 3.43
CA LEU A 35 3.04 14.20 3.12
C LEU A 35 2.24 13.72 4.33
N PHE A 36 2.87 12.99 5.25
CA PHE A 36 2.16 12.24 6.29
C PHE A 36 2.68 12.47 7.71
N ASP A 37 3.74 13.27 7.90
CA ASP A 37 4.48 13.38 9.17
C ASP A 37 5.01 12.01 9.67
N VAL A 38 5.19 11.07 8.73
CA VAL A 38 5.63 9.69 8.98
C VAL A 38 6.71 9.33 7.99
N ARG A 39 7.96 9.46 8.43
CA ARG A 39 9.15 9.23 7.63
C ARG A 39 9.44 7.75 7.36
N ASN A 40 9.08 6.86 8.29
CA ASN A 40 9.49 5.45 8.24
C ASN A 40 8.54 4.51 8.99
N THR A 41 8.83 3.21 8.89
CA THR A 41 8.06 2.12 9.53
C THR A 41 7.95 2.25 11.05
N ALA A 42 8.94 2.83 11.74
CA ALA A 42 8.88 2.99 13.19
C ALA A 42 7.85 4.07 13.58
N GLN A 43 7.84 5.20 12.87
CA GLN A 43 6.82 6.24 13.04
C GLN A 43 5.44 5.76 12.59
N PHE A 44 5.37 4.96 11.51
CA PHE A 44 4.12 4.36 11.04
C PHE A 44 3.39 3.62 12.17
N ARG A 45 4.10 2.81 12.97
CA ARG A 45 3.50 1.98 14.03
C ARG A 45 2.74 2.80 15.07
N VAL A 46 3.21 4.01 15.38
CA VAL A 46 2.63 4.90 16.39
C VAL A 46 1.71 5.98 15.80
N ALA A 47 1.62 6.08 14.47
CA ALA A 47 0.73 7.00 13.80
C ALA A 47 -0.75 6.62 13.96
N SER A 48 -1.64 7.58 13.71
CA SER A 48 -3.08 7.36 13.68
C SER A 48 -3.47 6.39 12.56
N LEU A 49 -4.63 5.73 12.69
CA LEU A 49 -5.11 4.79 11.69
C LEU A 49 -5.28 5.44 10.30
N GLU A 50 -5.85 6.65 10.26
CA GLU A 50 -6.04 7.42 9.03
C GLU A 50 -4.69 7.69 8.32
N VAL A 51 -3.67 8.10 9.09
CA VAL A 51 -2.32 8.31 8.55
C VAL A 51 -1.72 7.01 8.04
N LYS A 52 -1.89 5.89 8.77
CA LYS A 52 -1.41 4.57 8.33
C LYS A 52 -2.02 4.17 6.99
N GLU A 53 -3.33 4.33 6.83
CA GLU A 53 -4.04 3.97 5.59
C GLU A 53 -3.54 4.82 4.41
N ALA A 54 -3.47 6.15 4.58
CA ALA A 54 -3.03 7.06 3.53
C ALA A 54 -1.57 6.82 3.14
N TRP A 55 -0.70 6.65 4.14
CA TRP A 55 0.72 6.39 3.96
C TRP A 55 0.98 5.07 3.23
N LEU A 56 0.29 4.00 3.60
CA LEU A 56 0.47 2.69 2.97
C LEU A 56 -0.06 2.70 1.53
N LYS A 57 -1.23 3.31 1.29
CA LYS A 57 -1.78 3.50 -0.06
C LYS A 57 -0.83 4.28 -0.97
N HIS A 58 -0.21 5.34 -0.44
CA HIS A 58 0.77 6.12 -1.20
C HIS A 58 1.97 5.29 -1.63
N ILE A 59 2.54 4.49 -0.73
CA ILE A 59 3.70 3.64 -1.05
C ILE A 59 3.32 2.55 -2.05
N VAL A 60 2.17 1.90 -1.88
CA VAL A 60 1.68 0.86 -2.81
C VAL A 60 1.42 1.45 -4.19
N GLY A 61 0.76 2.61 -4.28
CA GLY A 61 0.51 3.31 -5.54
C GLY A 61 1.77 3.82 -6.24
N ASN A 62 2.86 4.01 -5.48
CA ASN A 62 4.15 4.47 -5.99
C ASN A 62 5.24 3.38 -5.84
N LYS A 63 4.87 2.08 -5.86
CA LYS A 63 5.75 0.95 -5.54
C LYS A 63 7.14 1.06 -6.18
N GLU A 64 7.22 1.37 -7.46
CA GLU A 64 8.47 1.47 -8.22
C GLU A 64 9.43 2.53 -7.65
N ARG A 65 8.89 3.62 -7.07
CA ARG A 65 9.67 4.71 -6.47
C ARG A 65 10.21 4.38 -5.09
N TYR A 66 9.60 3.44 -4.38
CA TYR A 66 9.94 3.04 -2.99
C TYR A 66 10.84 1.80 -2.93
N THR A 67 12.02 1.92 -3.55
CA THR A 67 13.02 0.83 -3.68
C THR A 67 13.49 0.25 -2.34
N LYS A 68 13.43 1.02 -1.25
CA LYS A 68 13.80 0.57 0.10
C LYS A 68 13.02 -0.68 0.55
N TYR A 69 11.80 -0.88 0.04
CA TYR A 69 10.93 -1.99 0.44
C TYR A 69 10.91 -3.15 -0.56
N HIS A 70 11.55 -3.04 -1.73
CA HIS A 70 11.41 -4.01 -2.83
C HIS A 70 11.81 -5.44 -2.43
N GLU A 71 12.95 -5.61 -1.77
CA GLU A 71 13.47 -6.94 -1.38
C GLU A 71 12.55 -7.67 -0.39
N THR A 72 11.77 -6.92 0.38
CA THR A 72 10.89 -7.46 1.44
C THR A 72 9.43 -7.11 1.19
N TRP A 73 9.08 -6.76 -0.05
CA TRP A 73 7.81 -6.08 -0.36
C TRP A 73 6.59 -6.84 0.17
N GLU A 74 6.53 -8.14 -0.10
CA GLU A 74 5.40 -8.98 0.28
C GLU A 74 5.24 -9.09 1.80
N ASP A 75 6.32 -9.43 2.52
CA ASP A 75 6.31 -9.53 3.97
C ASP A 75 6.09 -8.18 4.65
N TRP A 76 6.72 -7.13 4.13
CA TRP A 76 6.57 -5.76 4.64
C TRP A 76 5.13 -5.26 4.48
N LEU A 77 4.54 -5.42 3.30
CA LEU A 77 3.18 -4.98 3.01
C LEU A 77 2.17 -5.76 3.85
N LYS A 78 2.36 -7.08 3.96
CA LYS A 78 1.56 -7.94 4.84
C LYS A 78 1.61 -7.45 6.29
N ASP A 79 2.79 -7.16 6.83
CA ASP A 79 2.92 -6.66 8.20
C ASP A 79 2.22 -5.31 8.39
N ARG A 80 2.37 -4.38 7.43
CA ARG A 80 1.71 -3.05 7.51
C ARG A 80 0.19 -3.17 7.42
N GLY A 81 -0.32 -4.01 6.52
CA GLY A 81 -1.74 -4.31 6.40
C GLY A 81 -2.30 -4.92 7.68
N GLN A 82 -1.59 -5.87 8.30
CA GLN A 82 -2.01 -6.46 9.58
C GLN A 82 -2.05 -5.43 10.73
N GLU A 83 -1.11 -4.48 10.77
CA GLU A 83 -1.14 -3.38 11.76
C GLU A 83 -2.38 -2.49 11.59
N ILE A 84 -2.80 -2.23 10.35
CA ILE A 84 -4.04 -1.49 10.04
C ILE A 84 -5.27 -2.28 10.48
N LEU A 85 -5.36 -3.56 10.09
CA LEU A 85 -6.49 -4.42 10.46
C LEU A 85 -6.62 -4.59 11.97
N SER A 86 -5.50 -4.72 12.68
CA SER A 86 -5.47 -4.73 14.15
C SER A 86 -6.04 -3.45 14.73
N GLY A 87 -5.60 -2.29 14.24
CA GLY A 87 -6.01 -1.00 14.79
C GLY A 87 -7.47 -0.67 14.51
N LYS A 88 -8.01 -1.15 13.39
CA LYS A 88 -9.37 -0.87 12.95
C LYS A 88 -10.41 -1.82 13.54
N PHE A 89 -10.07 -3.10 13.60
CA PHE A 89 -11.04 -4.16 13.88
C PHE A 89 -10.65 -5.05 15.05
N ASP A 90 -9.51 -4.85 15.69
CA ASP A 90 -8.93 -5.81 16.67
C ASP A 90 -8.76 -7.23 16.08
N MET A 91 -8.59 -7.30 14.75
CA MET A 91 -8.49 -8.56 14.01
C MET A 91 -7.37 -8.47 12.98
N GLN A 92 -6.29 -9.22 13.22
CA GLN A 92 -5.09 -9.15 12.38
C GLN A 92 -5.08 -10.21 11.26
N LYS A 93 -5.70 -11.35 11.51
CA LYS A 93 -5.56 -12.55 10.68
C LYS A 93 -6.89 -13.27 10.56
N THR A 94 -6.95 -14.20 9.61
CA THR A 94 -8.09 -15.10 9.38
C THR A 94 -8.55 -15.84 10.63
N ALA A 95 -7.64 -16.18 11.55
CA ALA A 95 -7.99 -16.81 12.81
C ALA A 95 -8.84 -15.88 13.70
N ASN A 96 -8.54 -14.58 13.73
CA ASN A 96 -9.33 -13.60 14.46
C ASN A 96 -10.73 -13.45 13.85
N PHE A 97 -10.83 -13.42 12.52
CA PHE A 97 -12.11 -13.43 11.80
C PHE A 97 -12.97 -14.63 12.19
N ARG A 98 -12.42 -15.85 12.15
CA ARG A 98 -13.15 -17.06 12.56
C ARG A 98 -13.56 -17.04 14.03
N GLN A 99 -12.71 -16.50 14.90
CA GLN A 99 -13.06 -16.31 16.31
C GLN A 99 -14.20 -15.30 16.47
N ALA A 100 -14.20 -14.20 15.71
CA ALA A 100 -15.30 -13.24 15.72
C ALA A 100 -16.63 -13.87 15.27
N LEU A 101 -16.61 -14.76 14.27
CA LEU A 101 -17.80 -15.54 13.91
C LEU A 101 -18.27 -16.44 15.06
N ALA A 102 -17.35 -17.15 15.73
CA ALA A 102 -17.67 -18.00 16.88
C ALA A 102 -18.20 -17.22 18.10
N ASP A 103 -17.72 -15.99 18.29
CA ASP A 103 -18.18 -15.07 19.33
C ASP A 103 -19.49 -14.33 18.95
N HIS A 104 -20.11 -14.68 17.81
CA HIS A 104 -21.28 -13.99 17.24
C HIS A 104 -21.08 -12.49 16.94
N LYS A 105 -19.83 -12.05 16.72
CA LYS A 105 -19.48 -10.67 16.32
C LYS A 105 -19.60 -10.51 14.80
N ILE A 106 -20.76 -10.87 14.23
CA ILE A 106 -20.96 -11.01 12.78
C ILE A 106 -20.70 -9.70 12.04
N LYS A 107 -21.26 -8.58 12.52
CA LYS A 107 -21.07 -7.27 11.90
C LYS A 107 -19.60 -6.85 11.84
N GLN A 108 -18.83 -7.14 12.89
CA GLN A 108 -17.40 -6.81 12.92
C GLN A 108 -16.60 -7.66 11.91
N ALA A 109 -16.97 -8.93 11.76
CA ALA A 109 -16.37 -9.84 10.78
C ALA A 109 -16.70 -9.44 9.33
N GLU A 110 -17.93 -8.98 9.09
CA GLU A 110 -18.40 -8.44 7.81
C GLU A 110 -17.61 -7.17 7.43
N GLU A 111 -17.58 -6.16 8.29
CA GLU A 111 -16.86 -4.90 8.05
C GLU A 111 -15.35 -5.14 7.82
N TRP A 112 -14.76 -6.12 8.50
CA TRP A 112 -13.36 -6.51 8.30
C TRP A 112 -13.12 -7.12 6.92
N LEU A 113 -14.03 -7.99 6.46
CA LEU A 113 -13.92 -8.66 5.17
C LEU A 113 -14.12 -7.67 4.02
N GLU A 114 -15.16 -6.83 4.12
CA GLU A 114 -15.45 -5.75 3.17
C GLU A 114 -14.27 -4.78 3.06
N TYR A 115 -13.67 -4.39 4.19
CA TYR A 115 -12.52 -3.50 4.17
C TYR A 115 -11.31 -4.09 3.43
N ILE A 116 -11.04 -5.39 3.59
CA ILE A 116 -9.97 -6.04 2.85
C ILE A 116 -10.30 -6.11 1.36
N GLU A 117 -11.56 -6.36 1.00
CA GLU A 117 -12.03 -6.36 -0.39
C GLU A 117 -11.89 -4.98 -1.06
N ASP A 118 -12.28 -3.92 -0.37
CA ASP A 118 -12.20 -2.54 -0.86
C ASP A 118 -10.75 -2.04 -1.00
N ASN A 119 -9.79 -2.71 -0.35
CA ASN A 119 -8.38 -2.33 -0.32
C ASN A 119 -7.48 -3.51 -0.74
N LYS A 120 -7.92 -4.31 -1.72
CA LYS A 120 -7.23 -5.54 -2.21
C LYS A 120 -5.75 -5.32 -2.53
N ASP A 121 -5.37 -4.13 -3.00
CA ASP A 121 -3.99 -3.74 -3.30
C ASP A 121 -3.09 -3.69 -2.06
N LEU A 122 -3.65 -3.42 -0.88
CA LEU A 122 -2.95 -3.45 0.40
C LEU A 122 -2.80 -4.87 0.98
N PHE A 123 -3.58 -5.82 0.47
CA PHE A 123 -3.67 -7.17 0.99
C PHE A 123 -3.45 -8.24 -0.09
N PRO A 124 -2.31 -8.23 -0.81
CA PRO A 124 -2.06 -9.14 -1.93
C PRO A 124 -2.02 -10.62 -1.52
N GLN A 125 -1.87 -10.92 -0.23
CA GLN A 125 -1.91 -12.28 0.29
C GLN A 125 -3.30 -12.95 0.22
N TYR A 126 -4.37 -12.17 0.01
CA TYR A 126 -5.75 -12.69 -0.06
C TYR A 126 -6.23 -12.68 -1.50
N ASN A 127 -6.44 -13.89 -2.03
CA ASN A 127 -6.95 -14.08 -3.39
C ASN A 127 -8.46 -14.33 -3.40
N GLU A 128 -9.06 -14.36 -4.59
CA GLU A 128 -10.50 -14.55 -4.79
C GLU A 128 -11.03 -15.83 -4.12
N SER A 129 -10.30 -16.95 -4.21
CA SER A 129 -10.70 -18.20 -3.56
C SER A 129 -10.77 -18.04 -2.05
N TRP A 130 -9.83 -17.31 -1.45
CA TRP A 130 -9.85 -17.04 -0.01
C TRP A 130 -11.07 -16.21 0.40
N PHE A 131 -11.44 -15.18 -0.39
CA PHE A 131 -12.65 -14.38 -0.16
C PHE A 131 -13.91 -15.23 -0.25
N GLN A 132 -14.03 -16.10 -1.26
CA GLN A 132 -15.15 -17.01 -1.41
C GLN A 132 -15.34 -17.91 -0.19
N ASP A 133 -14.24 -18.44 0.36
CA ASP A 133 -14.30 -19.21 1.60
C ASP A 133 -14.79 -18.35 2.77
N ARG A 134 -14.30 -17.10 2.91
CA ARG A 134 -14.70 -16.21 4.01
C ARG A 134 -16.18 -15.82 3.93
N TYR A 135 -16.67 -15.48 2.75
CA TYR A 135 -18.08 -15.18 2.52
C TYR A 135 -18.98 -16.38 2.81
N SER A 136 -18.52 -17.58 2.44
CA SER A 136 -19.23 -18.82 2.77
C SER A 136 -19.27 -19.07 4.28
N GLU A 137 -18.17 -18.88 5.00
CA GLU A 137 -18.12 -18.99 6.47
C GLU A 137 -19.06 -17.96 7.14
N LEU A 138 -19.11 -16.72 6.63
CA LEU A 138 -19.97 -15.66 7.14
C LEU A 138 -21.46 -15.95 6.91
N LYS A 139 -21.81 -16.47 5.73
CA LYS A 139 -23.18 -16.86 5.40
C LYS A 139 -23.70 -17.99 6.30
N GLN A 140 -22.86 -19.00 6.58
CA GLN A 140 -23.23 -20.14 7.42
C GLN A 140 -23.62 -19.77 8.85
N VAL A 141 -23.07 -18.69 9.40
CA VAL A 141 -23.38 -18.24 10.76
C VAL A 141 -24.52 -17.20 10.83
N GLN A 142 -24.97 -16.71 9.67
CA GLN A 142 -26.14 -15.83 9.55
C GLN A 142 -27.45 -16.60 9.32
N GLU A 143 -27.35 -17.86 8.85
CA GLU A 143 -28.46 -18.81 8.70
C GLU A 143 -28.87 -19.46 10.03
#